data_AF-A0A7J8Q912-F1
#
_entry.id   AF-A0A7J8Q912-F1
#
_cell.length_a   1.000
_cell.length_b   1.000
_cell.length_c   1.000
_cell.angle_alpha   90.00
_cell.angle_beta   90.00
_cell.angle_gamma   90.00
#
_symmetry.space_group_name_H-M   'P 1'
#
loop_
_entity.id
_entity.type
_entity.pdbx_description
1 polymer ?
#
loop_
_entity_poly.entity_id
_entity_poly.type
_entity_poly.pdbx_seq_one_letter_code
_entity_poly.pdbx_strand_id
1 'polypeptide(L)'
;HIEDYNFRHLFDGYATLVKLHFEDGRLIAGHRQIESEAYKAAKKNKKICFREFSEVPKHENFMAYVGDLSKLLSGSSLTDNANTGVVKLGDGRVVCLTETQKGSLVIDPNSLETLGRFEYSDSLGGLIHSAHPIVTDAEFLTLLPDLLKPGYLVVRMEPGTNERKVIGRVNCSCGPAPGWVHSFPVTQHYVVVPEMPLRYCAQNLLRAEPTPLYKFQWHPQSKAFLHVMCKASGKVVTSVEVPLFVTFHFINAYEEEDEDGRVTSIIADCCEHHADTSILDQLRLKNLRFFKGEDVLPDAR
;
A
#
# COMPACT_ATOMS: atom_id res chain seq x y z
N HIS A 1 5.91 9.68 20.97
CA HIS A 1 6.65 8.68 21.77
C HIS A 1 5.66 7.83 22.55
N ILE A 2 5.69 6.51 22.36
CA ILE A 2 4.96 5.53 23.20
C ILE A 2 5.96 5.05 24.28
N GLU A 3 6.30 5.92 25.23
CA GLU A 3 7.33 5.64 26.25
C GLU A 3 8.61 5.04 25.60
N ASP A 4 9.12 3.91 26.12
CA ASP A 4 10.32 3.21 25.65
C ASP A 4 10.05 2.22 24.50
N TYR A 5 8.84 2.23 23.93
CA TYR A 5 8.49 1.33 22.83
C TYR A 5 9.29 1.66 21.57
N ASN A 6 10.01 0.67 21.06
CA ASN A 6 10.73 0.76 19.80
C ASN A 6 10.03 -0.09 18.74
N PHE A 7 9.53 0.57 17.70
CA PHE A 7 9.04 -0.12 16.50
C PHE A 7 10.13 -1.00 15.88
N ARG A 8 9.74 -2.13 15.28
CA ARG A 8 10.68 -3.02 14.60
C ARG A 8 11.00 -2.58 13.17
N HIS A 9 10.02 -2.05 12.44
CA HIS A 9 10.15 -1.75 11.02
C HIS A 9 9.97 -0.27 10.71
N LEU A 10 10.62 0.21 9.63
CA LEU A 10 10.49 1.58 9.14
C LEU A 10 9.04 1.99 8.92
N PHE A 11 8.22 1.06 8.43
CA PHE A 11 6.82 1.28 8.07
C PHE A 11 5.83 1.36 9.24
N ASP A 12 6.27 1.17 10.49
CA ASP A 12 5.36 1.21 11.65
C ASP A 12 5.29 2.60 12.32
N GLY A 13 6.19 3.52 11.96
CA GLY A 13 6.25 4.85 12.58
C GLY A 13 4.95 5.64 12.39
N TYR A 14 4.48 6.34 13.43
CA TYR A 14 3.25 7.11 13.35
C TYR A 14 3.38 8.35 12.45
N ALA A 15 2.43 8.48 11.54
CA ALA A 15 2.43 9.44 10.45
C ALA A 15 2.54 10.89 10.90
N THR A 16 3.55 11.60 10.38
CA THR A 16 3.71 13.05 10.54
C THR A 16 3.68 13.70 9.16
N LEU A 17 2.81 14.68 8.98
CA LEU A 17 2.79 15.52 7.79
C LEU A 17 3.87 16.57 7.89
N VAL A 18 4.54 16.81 6.78
CA VAL A 18 5.48 17.92 6.59
C VAL A 18 5.00 18.74 5.40
N LYS A 19 4.93 20.05 5.58
CA LYS A 19 4.52 21.03 4.57
C LYS A 19 5.67 21.98 4.28
N LEU A 20 5.88 22.22 3.00
CA LEU A 20 6.77 23.24 2.46
C LEU A 20 5.92 24.13 1.55
N HIS A 21 5.69 25.39 1.93
CA HIS A 21 4.91 26.36 1.17
C HIS A 21 5.83 27.48 0.68
N PHE A 22 5.86 27.69 -0.64
CA PHE A 22 6.66 28.73 -1.28
C PHE A 22 5.77 29.90 -1.69
N GLU A 23 6.06 31.10 -1.21
CA GLU A 23 5.31 32.33 -1.50
C GLU A 23 6.30 33.51 -1.56
N ASP A 24 6.28 34.30 -2.64
CA ASP A 24 7.16 35.47 -2.85
C ASP A 24 8.65 35.21 -2.56
N GLY A 25 9.15 34.05 -2.99
CA GLY A 25 10.56 33.64 -2.78
C GLY A 25 10.89 33.22 -1.34
N ARG A 26 9.91 33.10 -0.44
CA ARG A 26 10.07 32.59 0.92
C ARG A 26 9.55 31.17 1.04
N LEU A 27 10.20 30.38 1.91
CA LEU A 27 9.74 29.05 2.33
C LEU A 27 9.12 29.13 3.72
N ILE A 28 7.86 28.71 3.84
CA ILE A 28 7.16 28.48 5.10
C ILE A 28 7.06 26.97 5.29
N ALA A 29 7.75 26.45 6.31
CA ALA A 29 7.71 25.05 6.67
C ALA A 29 6.83 24.82 7.90
N GLY A 30 6.13 23.70 7.93
CA GLY A 30 5.35 23.27 9.08
C GLY A 30 5.23 21.76 9.11
N HIS A 31 4.93 21.20 10.28
CA HIS A 31 4.64 19.80 10.40
C HIS A 31 3.52 19.57 11.41
N ARG A 32 2.80 18.47 11.25
CA ARG A 32 1.75 18.08 12.19
C ARG A 32 1.63 16.56 12.25
N GLN A 33 1.52 16.03 13.46
CA GLN A 33 1.20 14.62 13.63
C GLN A 33 -0.23 14.36 13.13
N ILE A 34 -0.41 13.29 12.35
CA ILE A 34 -1.76 12.84 11.98
C ILE A 34 -2.45 12.26 13.23
N GLU A 35 -3.63 12.77 13.54
CA GLU A 35 -4.43 12.38 14.71
C GLU A 35 -5.28 11.12 14.41
N SER A 36 -4.61 10.06 13.95
CA SER A 36 -5.23 8.76 13.68
C SER A 36 -5.68 8.07 14.96
N GLU A 37 -6.63 7.13 14.87
CA GLU A 37 -7.02 6.32 16.02
C GLU A 37 -5.86 5.49 16.56
N ALA A 38 -5.02 4.95 15.68
CA ALA A 38 -3.83 4.21 16.06
C ALA A 38 -2.88 5.06 16.91
N TYR A 39 -2.57 6.27 16.46
CA TYR A 39 -1.74 7.21 17.21
C TYR A 39 -2.39 7.61 18.54
N LYS A 40 -3.66 8.04 18.52
CA LYS A 40 -4.38 8.48 19.73
C LYS A 40 -4.51 7.37 20.76
N ALA A 41 -4.86 6.15 20.34
CA ALA A 41 -4.97 5.00 21.23
C ALA A 41 -3.61 4.61 21.80
N ALA A 42 -2.55 4.63 21.00
CA ALA A 42 -1.21 4.30 21.49
C ALA A 42 -0.68 5.34 22.48
N LYS A 43 -0.90 6.63 22.21
CA LYS A 43 -0.57 7.73 23.13
C LYS A 43 -1.34 7.62 24.44
N LYS A 44 -2.64 7.32 24.39
CA LYS A 44 -3.51 7.18 25.56
C LYS A 44 -3.16 5.95 26.42
N ASN A 45 -2.96 4.80 25.78
CA ASN A 45 -2.76 3.52 26.47
C ASN A 45 -1.29 3.16 26.68
N LYS A 46 -0.36 3.97 26.18
CA LYS A 46 1.09 3.76 26.28
C LYS A 46 1.54 2.39 25.73
N LYS A 47 0.80 1.86 24.76
CA LYS A 47 1.09 0.58 24.08
C LYS A 47 0.47 0.55 22.69
N ILE A 48 1.03 -0.26 21.80
CA ILE A 48 0.42 -0.52 20.49
C ILE A 48 -0.96 -1.15 20.68
N CYS A 49 -1.96 -0.58 20.01
CA CYS A 49 -3.37 -0.99 20.11
C CYS A 49 -3.96 -1.49 18.79
N PHE A 50 -3.26 -1.29 17.67
CA PHE A 50 -3.67 -1.71 16.33
C PHE A 50 -2.55 -2.53 15.67
N ARG A 51 -2.90 -3.33 14.67
CA ARG A 51 -1.94 -4.07 13.85
C ARG A 51 -1.32 -3.11 12.84
N GLU A 52 -0.03 -2.85 12.99
CA GLU A 52 0.77 -2.07 12.03
C GLU A 52 1.37 -3.01 10.96
N PHE A 53 2.41 -2.59 10.24
CA PHE A 53 3.04 -3.43 9.21
C PHE A 53 3.74 -4.65 9.80
N SER A 54 4.55 -4.45 10.85
CA SER A 54 5.30 -5.51 11.54
C SER A 54 4.86 -5.77 12.97
N GLU A 55 3.93 -4.96 13.48
CA GLU A 55 3.52 -4.97 14.89
C GLU A 55 2.15 -5.63 15.08
N VAL A 56 2.05 -6.47 16.11
CA VAL A 56 0.79 -7.03 16.59
C VAL A 56 0.61 -6.59 18.05
N PRO A 57 -0.58 -6.07 18.44
CA PRO A 57 -0.85 -5.73 19.84
C PRO A 57 -0.61 -6.93 20.76
N LYS A 58 0.03 -6.73 21.90
CA LYS A 58 0.20 -7.79 22.92
C LYS A 58 -1.13 -8.06 23.61
N HIS A 59 -1.53 -9.34 23.67
CA HIS A 59 -2.75 -9.77 24.36
C HIS A 59 -2.43 -10.27 25.77
N GLU A 60 -3.25 -9.87 26.74
CA GLU A 60 -3.07 -10.26 28.15
C GLU A 60 -3.50 -11.72 28.41
N ASN A 61 -4.43 -12.24 27.60
CA ASN A 61 -4.92 -13.61 27.69
C ASN A 61 -5.51 -14.08 26.35
N PHE A 62 -5.87 -15.36 26.28
CA PHE A 62 -6.43 -15.99 25.08
C PHE A 62 -7.76 -15.35 24.62
N MET A 63 -8.62 -14.92 25.53
CA MET A 63 -9.89 -14.27 25.17
C MET A 63 -9.68 -12.91 24.49
N ALA A 64 -8.70 -12.13 24.96
CA ALA A 64 -8.32 -10.88 24.33
C ALA A 64 -7.76 -11.10 22.91
N TYR A 65 -7.00 -12.19 22.72
CA TYR A 65 -6.51 -12.59 21.40
C TYR A 65 -7.64 -13.01 20.46
N VAL A 66 -8.57 -13.86 20.90
CA VAL A 66 -9.75 -14.25 20.11
C VAL A 66 -10.61 -13.03 19.75
N GLY A 67 -10.78 -12.09 20.69
CA GLY A 67 -11.46 -10.82 20.43
C GLY A 67 -10.73 -9.91 19.43
N ASP A 68 -9.40 -9.97 19.35
CA ASP A 68 -8.63 -9.27 18.31
C ASP A 68 -8.77 -9.93 16.94
N LEU A 69 -8.86 -11.27 16.89
CA LEU A 69 -9.11 -12.00 15.65
C LEU A 69 -10.49 -11.67 15.06
N SER A 70 -11.53 -11.58 15.89
CA SER A 70 -12.85 -11.17 15.41
C SER A 70 -12.84 -9.72 14.88
N LYS A 71 -12.08 -8.83 15.54
CA LYS A 71 -11.84 -7.47 15.08
C LYS A 71 -11.04 -7.40 13.78
N LEU A 72 -10.12 -8.34 13.55
CA LEU A 72 -9.35 -8.43 12.31
C LEU A 72 -10.24 -8.81 11.13
N LEU A 73 -11.17 -9.76 11.33
CA LEU A 73 -12.15 -10.16 10.31
C LEU A 73 -13.07 -9.01 9.90
N SER A 74 -13.41 -8.10 10.82
CA SER A 74 -14.14 -6.87 10.52
C SER A 74 -13.27 -5.70 10.05
N GLY A 75 -11.94 -5.87 10.02
CA GLY A 75 -10.96 -4.83 9.72
C GLY A 75 -10.77 -3.78 10.82
N SER A 76 -11.51 -3.85 11.93
CA SER A 76 -11.45 -2.85 13.00
C SER A 76 -10.10 -2.78 13.72
N SER A 77 -9.39 -3.91 13.84
CA SER A 77 -8.04 -3.97 14.44
C SER A 77 -6.91 -3.55 13.49
N LEU A 78 -7.21 -3.30 12.21
CA LEU A 78 -6.24 -2.73 11.28
C LEU A 78 -5.94 -1.27 11.64
N THR A 79 -4.70 -0.87 11.42
CA THR A 79 -4.23 0.50 11.64
C THR A 79 -4.89 1.47 10.67
N ASP A 80 -5.09 2.70 11.13
CA ASP A 80 -5.37 3.88 10.30
C ASP A 80 -4.16 4.84 10.26
N ASN A 81 -2.96 4.34 10.56
CA ASN A 81 -1.70 5.07 10.49
C ASN A 81 -1.31 5.39 9.04
N ALA A 82 -1.83 6.48 8.51
CA ALA A 82 -1.66 6.95 7.13
C ALA A 82 -0.24 7.53 6.87
N ASN A 83 0.80 6.70 6.99
CA ASN A 83 2.20 7.11 6.96
C ASN A 83 2.91 6.91 5.61
N THR A 84 2.19 6.52 4.56
CA THR A 84 2.81 6.08 3.30
C THR A 84 2.84 7.15 2.23
N GLY A 85 1.72 7.86 2.01
CA GLY A 85 1.65 8.86 0.94
C GLY A 85 0.59 9.92 1.17
N VAL A 86 0.70 11.03 0.44
CA VAL A 86 -0.27 12.12 0.39
C VAL A 86 -0.67 12.34 -1.05
N VAL A 87 -1.97 12.31 -1.35
CA VAL A 87 -2.51 12.55 -2.69
C VAL A 87 -3.52 13.68 -2.67
N LYS A 88 -3.58 14.44 -3.77
CA LYS A 88 -4.63 15.43 -4.02
C LYS A 88 -5.59 14.84 -5.05
N LEU A 89 -6.86 14.67 -4.67
CA LEU A 89 -7.90 14.21 -5.58
C LEU A 89 -8.27 15.31 -6.58
N GLY A 90 -8.87 14.95 -7.71
CA GLY A 90 -9.29 15.90 -8.76
C GLY A 90 -10.30 16.96 -8.31
N ASP A 91 -10.99 16.74 -7.17
CA ASP A 91 -11.89 17.71 -6.54
C ASP A 91 -11.21 18.61 -5.49
N GLY A 92 -9.89 18.49 -5.34
CA GLY A 92 -9.08 19.31 -4.45
C GLY A 92 -8.93 18.77 -3.02
N ARG A 93 -9.64 17.72 -2.62
CA ARG A 93 -9.44 17.09 -1.32
C ARG A 93 -8.05 16.47 -1.22
N VAL A 94 -7.39 16.61 -0.08
CA VAL A 94 -6.07 16.02 0.18
C VAL A 94 -6.22 14.85 1.14
N VAL A 95 -5.70 13.69 0.74
CA VAL A 95 -5.87 12.42 1.45
C VAL A 95 -4.50 11.84 1.76
N CYS A 96 -4.27 11.48 3.02
CA CYS A 96 -3.14 10.67 3.44
C CYS A 96 -3.51 9.19 3.39
N LEU A 97 -2.56 8.35 2.99
CA LEU A 97 -2.78 6.94 2.72
C LEU A 97 -1.79 6.05 3.47
N THR A 98 -2.24 4.84 3.75
CA THR A 98 -1.44 3.64 3.95
C THR A 98 -2.12 2.49 3.18
N GLU A 99 -1.67 1.25 3.34
CA GLU A 99 -2.20 0.09 2.61
C GLU A 99 -3.55 -0.40 3.12
N THR A 100 -4.00 0.05 4.30
CA THR A 100 -5.34 -0.23 4.81
C THR A 100 -6.32 0.80 4.26
N GLN A 101 -7.51 0.36 3.84
CA GLN A 101 -8.54 1.31 3.41
C GLN A 101 -8.95 2.23 4.56
N LYS A 102 -8.96 1.70 5.80
CA LYS A 102 -9.22 2.43 7.06
C LYS A 102 -8.24 3.60 7.27
N GLY A 103 -7.00 3.46 6.80
CA GLY A 103 -5.97 4.48 6.89
C GLY A 103 -5.98 5.50 5.75
N SER A 104 -7.12 5.67 5.08
CA SER A 104 -7.35 6.80 4.18
C SER A 104 -7.92 7.96 5.02
N LEU A 105 -7.15 9.05 5.18
CA LEU A 105 -7.51 10.17 6.06
C LEU A 105 -7.52 11.49 5.28
N VAL A 106 -8.59 12.27 5.41
CA VAL A 106 -8.67 13.61 4.81
C VAL A 106 -7.97 14.61 5.71
N ILE A 107 -7.17 15.49 5.11
CA ILE A 107 -6.45 16.55 5.82
C ILE A 107 -6.71 17.91 5.20
N ASP A 108 -6.63 18.96 6.03
CA ASP A 108 -6.61 20.34 5.55
C ASP A 108 -5.17 20.70 5.13
N PRO A 109 -4.91 21.03 3.86
CA PRO A 109 -3.55 21.28 3.37
C PRO A 109 -2.96 22.61 3.87
N ASN A 110 -3.78 23.49 4.46
CA ASN A 110 -3.34 24.78 4.97
C ASN A 110 -2.80 24.65 6.41
N SER A 111 -3.60 24.04 7.28
CA SER A 111 -3.36 23.86 8.72
C SER A 111 -2.77 22.50 9.11
N LEU A 112 -2.73 21.54 8.16
CA LEU A 112 -2.35 20.14 8.35
C LEU A 112 -3.24 19.37 9.33
N GLU A 113 -4.42 19.91 9.66
CA GLU A 113 -5.36 19.26 10.54
C GLU A 113 -5.92 17.98 9.92
N THR A 114 -6.02 16.91 10.71
CA THR A 114 -6.71 15.68 10.33
C THR A 114 -8.22 15.91 10.44
N LEU A 115 -8.91 16.00 9.31
CA LEU A 115 -10.34 16.30 9.25
C LEU A 115 -11.20 15.06 9.55
N GLY A 116 -10.71 13.87 9.21
CA GLY A 116 -11.41 12.62 9.48
C GLY A 116 -11.01 11.52 8.52
N ARG A 117 -11.77 10.42 8.55
CA ARG A 117 -11.57 9.31 7.62
C ARG A 117 -12.14 9.64 6.24
N PHE A 118 -11.43 9.21 5.21
CA PHE A 118 -11.97 9.12 3.86
C PHE A 118 -12.71 7.79 3.72
N GLU A 119 -14.03 7.83 3.84
CA GLU A 119 -14.87 6.63 3.74
C GLU A 119 -15.33 6.42 2.31
N TYR A 120 -14.94 5.29 1.71
CA TYR A 120 -15.49 4.85 0.44
C TYR A 120 -16.97 4.47 0.60
N SER A 121 -17.83 4.94 -0.31
CA SER A 121 -19.28 4.71 -0.23
C SER A 121 -19.74 3.47 -0.99
N ASP A 122 -18.83 2.78 -1.67
CA ASP A 122 -19.11 1.55 -2.41
C ASP A 122 -19.16 0.30 -1.52
N SER A 123 -19.67 -0.80 -2.10
CA SER A 123 -19.79 -2.11 -1.45
C SER A 123 -18.74 -3.12 -1.92
N LEU A 124 -17.63 -2.66 -2.51
CA LEU A 124 -16.60 -3.54 -3.07
C LEU A 124 -15.84 -4.35 -2.00
N GLY A 125 -15.99 -3.96 -0.75
CA GLY A 125 -15.37 -4.63 0.39
C GLY A 125 -13.84 -4.58 0.34
N GLY A 126 -13.22 -5.60 0.93
CA GLY A 126 -11.78 -5.63 1.14
C GLY A 126 -11.34 -4.71 2.29
N LEU A 127 -10.13 -4.95 2.77
CA LEU A 127 -9.57 -4.23 3.91
C LEU A 127 -8.32 -3.42 3.54
N ILE A 128 -7.78 -3.73 2.36
CA ILE A 128 -6.50 -3.23 1.89
C ILE A 128 -6.63 -2.76 0.44
N HIS A 129 -5.70 -1.89 0.06
CA HIS A 129 -5.51 -1.38 -1.29
C HIS A 129 -4.02 -1.15 -1.53
N SER A 130 -3.63 -0.86 -2.78
CA SER A 130 -2.29 -0.36 -3.07
C SER A 130 -2.06 0.98 -2.34
N ALA A 131 -0.85 1.16 -1.80
CA ALA A 131 -0.44 2.40 -1.15
C ALA A 131 -0.28 3.58 -2.12
N HIS A 132 0.00 3.28 -3.39
CA HIS A 132 0.25 4.27 -4.44
C HIS A 132 -0.84 4.20 -5.51
N PRO A 133 -2.01 4.80 -5.27
CA PRO A 133 -3.00 4.99 -6.32
C PRO A 133 -2.49 5.96 -7.38
N ILE A 134 -2.97 5.81 -8.61
CA ILE A 134 -2.73 6.78 -9.67
C ILE A 134 -3.85 7.82 -9.60
N VAL A 135 -3.48 9.07 -9.35
CA VAL A 135 -4.43 10.18 -9.19
C VAL A 135 -4.17 11.24 -10.24
N THR A 136 -5.21 11.59 -10.97
CA THR A 136 -5.25 12.66 -11.97
C THR A 136 -6.40 13.60 -11.67
N ASP A 137 -6.52 14.68 -12.43
CA ASP A 137 -7.67 15.58 -12.35
C ASP A 137 -8.99 14.87 -12.72
N ALA A 138 -8.93 13.77 -13.49
CA ALA A 138 -10.09 13.07 -14.03
C ALA A 138 -10.46 11.80 -13.25
N GLU A 139 -9.52 11.16 -12.57
CA GLU A 139 -9.76 9.89 -11.87
C GLU A 139 -8.74 9.60 -10.78
N PHE A 140 -9.19 8.83 -9.79
CA PHE A 140 -8.36 8.07 -8.85
C PHE A 140 -8.46 6.60 -9.23
N LEU A 141 -7.33 5.93 -9.45
CA LEU A 141 -7.25 4.52 -9.79
C LEU A 141 -6.44 3.77 -8.73
N THR A 142 -6.93 2.62 -8.26
CA THR A 142 -6.20 1.76 -7.33
C THR A 142 -6.48 0.29 -7.57
N LEU A 143 -5.70 -0.56 -6.91
CA LEU A 143 -5.88 -2.01 -6.88
C LEU A 143 -6.36 -2.44 -5.51
N LEU A 144 -7.38 -3.30 -5.49
CA LEU A 144 -7.87 -3.96 -4.28
C LEU A 144 -7.48 -5.44 -4.33
N PRO A 145 -6.51 -5.90 -3.53
CA PRO A 145 -6.21 -7.31 -3.38
C PRO A 145 -7.40 -8.07 -2.79
N ASP A 146 -7.79 -9.18 -3.43
CA ASP A 146 -8.86 -10.05 -2.98
C ASP A 146 -8.26 -11.31 -2.34
N LEU A 147 -8.40 -11.41 -1.02
CA LEU A 147 -7.86 -12.52 -0.22
C LEU A 147 -8.79 -13.75 -0.22
N LEU A 148 -10.06 -13.60 -0.60
CA LEU A 148 -11.04 -14.70 -0.63
C LEU A 148 -11.01 -15.41 -1.97
N LYS A 149 -11.01 -14.64 -3.05
CA LYS A 149 -10.76 -15.13 -4.40
C LYS A 149 -9.41 -14.54 -4.83
N PRO A 150 -8.32 -15.31 -4.87
CA PRO A 150 -7.00 -14.76 -5.16
C PRO A 150 -6.94 -13.95 -6.46
N GLY A 151 -6.62 -12.67 -6.35
CA GLY A 151 -6.57 -11.74 -7.47
C GLY A 151 -6.65 -10.28 -7.04
N TYR A 152 -6.88 -9.41 -8.01
CA TYR A 152 -6.96 -7.97 -7.82
C TYR A 152 -8.16 -7.39 -8.57
N LEU A 153 -8.92 -6.53 -7.90
CA LEU A 153 -9.88 -5.66 -8.56
C LEU A 153 -9.18 -4.36 -8.95
N VAL A 154 -9.31 -3.98 -10.21
CA VAL A 154 -8.90 -2.66 -10.71
C VAL A 154 -10.12 -1.76 -10.57
N VAL A 155 -10.01 -0.69 -9.79
CA VAL A 155 -11.14 0.18 -9.46
C VAL A 155 -10.78 1.63 -9.70
N ARG A 156 -11.77 2.40 -10.19
CA ARG A 156 -11.67 3.85 -10.42
C ARG A 156 -12.67 4.61 -9.58
N MET A 157 -12.33 5.83 -9.19
CA MET A 157 -13.22 6.77 -8.52
C MET A 157 -13.14 8.11 -9.25
N GLU A 158 -14.30 8.66 -9.58
CA GLU A 158 -14.41 9.97 -10.22
C GLU A 158 -14.20 11.09 -9.18
N PRO A 159 -13.72 12.28 -9.58
CA PRO A 159 -13.66 13.45 -8.72
C PRO A 159 -15.04 13.80 -8.14
N GLY A 160 -15.09 14.24 -6.88
CA GLY A 160 -16.32 14.68 -6.21
C GLY A 160 -17.14 13.55 -5.59
N THR A 161 -16.76 12.28 -5.80
CA THR A 161 -17.41 11.11 -5.18
C THR A 161 -16.44 10.35 -4.27
N ASN A 162 -17.00 9.46 -3.44
CA ASN A 162 -16.29 8.44 -2.68
C ASN A 162 -16.63 7.02 -3.17
N GLU A 163 -17.36 6.90 -4.27
CA GLU A 163 -17.79 5.63 -4.85
C GLU A 163 -16.75 5.15 -5.87
N ARG A 164 -16.15 3.99 -5.61
CA ARG A 164 -15.31 3.32 -6.60
C ARG A 164 -16.15 2.39 -7.48
N LYS A 165 -15.87 2.41 -8.77
CA LYS A 165 -16.44 1.50 -9.77
C LYS A 165 -15.36 0.52 -10.24
N VAL A 166 -15.71 -0.76 -10.32
CA VAL A 166 -14.82 -1.79 -10.87
C VAL A 166 -14.64 -1.56 -12.37
N ILE A 167 -13.39 -1.47 -12.81
CA ILE A 167 -13.02 -1.52 -14.24
C ILE A 167 -12.97 -2.98 -14.67
N GLY A 168 -12.24 -3.80 -13.92
CA GLY A 168 -12.04 -5.20 -14.24
C GLY A 168 -11.35 -5.96 -13.13
N ARG A 169 -11.06 -7.23 -13.39
CA ARG A 169 -10.42 -8.12 -12.43
C ARG A 169 -9.29 -8.89 -13.08
N VAL A 170 -8.18 -8.98 -12.35
CA VAL A 170 -7.08 -9.90 -12.63
C VAL A 170 -7.17 -11.06 -11.64
N ASN A 171 -7.23 -12.30 -12.12
CA ASN A 171 -7.12 -13.47 -11.24
C ASN A 171 -5.64 -13.86 -11.14
N CYS A 172 -5.22 -14.36 -9.98
CA CYS A 172 -3.86 -14.88 -9.85
C CYS A 172 -3.64 -16.05 -10.81
N SER A 173 -2.53 -16.03 -11.54
CA SER A 173 -2.17 -17.10 -12.47
C SER A 173 -1.79 -18.39 -11.74
N CYS A 174 -1.13 -18.28 -10.59
CA CYS A 174 -0.66 -19.42 -9.79
C CYS A 174 -0.65 -19.04 -8.30
N GLY A 175 -1.04 -19.95 -7.40
CA GLY A 175 -0.84 -19.77 -5.96
C GLY A 175 -2.10 -19.43 -5.14
N PRO A 176 -1.98 -19.48 -3.80
CA PRO A 176 -3.14 -19.53 -2.90
C PRO A 176 -3.71 -18.16 -2.49
N ALA A 177 -3.03 -17.06 -2.81
CA ALA A 177 -3.35 -15.70 -2.36
C ALA A 177 -2.74 -14.67 -3.32
N PRO A 178 -3.27 -13.42 -3.36
CA PRO A 178 -2.65 -12.37 -4.15
C PRO A 178 -1.25 -12.02 -3.63
N GLY A 179 -0.39 -11.67 -4.58
CA GLY A 179 0.87 -10.98 -4.31
C GLY A 179 0.64 -9.66 -3.58
N TRP A 180 1.63 -9.22 -2.83
CA TRP A 180 1.66 -7.87 -2.30
C TRP A 180 1.90 -6.89 -3.44
N VAL A 181 1.08 -5.84 -3.56
CA VAL A 181 1.24 -4.81 -4.59
C VAL A 181 1.26 -3.45 -3.90
N HIS A 182 2.46 -2.91 -3.72
CA HIS A 182 2.64 -1.61 -3.08
C HIS A 182 2.29 -0.46 -4.05
N SER A 183 2.77 -0.55 -5.29
CA SER A 183 2.41 0.33 -6.42
C SER A 183 2.22 -0.48 -7.70
N PHE A 184 1.66 0.16 -8.73
CA PHE A 184 1.42 -0.42 -10.04
C PHE A 184 1.43 0.71 -11.09
N PRO A 185 1.88 0.47 -12.33
CA PRO A 185 1.93 1.52 -13.32
C PRO A 185 0.70 1.49 -14.24
N VAL A 186 0.43 2.63 -14.86
CA VAL A 186 -0.72 2.86 -15.74
C VAL A 186 -0.23 3.63 -16.95
N THR A 187 -0.65 3.20 -18.13
CA THR A 187 -0.42 3.90 -19.38
C THR A 187 -1.71 4.63 -19.80
N GLN A 188 -1.71 5.24 -20.99
CA GLN A 188 -2.90 5.89 -21.53
C GLN A 188 -4.10 4.93 -21.60
N HIS A 189 -3.89 3.72 -22.10
CA HIS A 189 -4.94 2.75 -22.39
C HIS A 189 -4.93 1.52 -21.48
N TYR A 190 -3.86 1.28 -20.71
CA TYR A 190 -3.69 0.04 -19.94
C TYR A 190 -3.34 0.25 -18.47
N VAL A 191 -3.74 -0.72 -17.66
CA VAL A 191 -3.28 -0.90 -16.27
C VAL A 191 -2.42 -2.15 -16.24
N VAL A 192 -1.19 -2.04 -15.73
CA VAL A 192 -0.32 -3.20 -15.54
C VAL A 192 -0.40 -3.62 -14.08
N VAL A 193 -0.91 -4.83 -13.83
CA VAL A 193 -1.04 -5.39 -12.49
C VAL A 193 0.10 -6.38 -12.25
N PRO A 194 1.04 -6.10 -11.32
CA PRO A 194 2.10 -7.03 -10.98
C PRO A 194 1.56 -8.15 -10.07
N GLU A 195 1.91 -9.39 -10.39
CA GLU A 195 1.71 -10.55 -9.51
C GLU A 195 3.07 -11.06 -9.04
N MET A 196 3.50 -10.57 -7.87
CA MET A 196 4.78 -10.97 -7.27
C MET A 196 4.65 -12.22 -6.39
N PRO A 197 5.70 -13.05 -6.29
CA PRO A 197 5.76 -14.25 -5.45
C PRO A 197 5.73 -13.98 -3.93
N LEU A 198 5.87 -12.73 -3.49
CA LEU A 198 5.66 -12.31 -2.10
C LEU A 198 4.15 -12.11 -1.85
N ARG A 199 3.48 -13.11 -1.29
CA ARG A 199 2.01 -13.17 -1.21
C ARG A 199 1.49 -12.97 0.20
N TYR A 200 0.26 -12.47 0.33
CA TYR A 200 -0.43 -12.41 1.61
C TYR A 200 -0.61 -13.82 2.19
N CYS A 201 -0.41 -13.96 3.49
CA CYS A 201 -0.56 -15.23 4.19
C CYS A 201 -1.55 -15.09 5.36
N ALA A 202 -2.72 -15.70 5.22
CA ALA A 202 -3.76 -15.68 6.25
C ALA A 202 -3.25 -16.26 7.59
N GLN A 203 -2.45 -17.33 7.55
CA GLN A 203 -1.87 -17.91 8.76
C GLN A 203 -0.98 -16.92 9.50
N ASN A 204 -0.18 -16.13 8.78
CA ASN A 204 0.71 -15.14 9.36
C ASN A 204 -0.06 -13.95 9.92
N LEU A 205 -1.11 -13.48 9.21
CA LEU A 205 -2.03 -12.44 9.70
C LEU A 205 -2.73 -12.84 11.00
N LEU A 206 -3.06 -14.12 11.16
CA LEU A 206 -3.75 -14.60 12.34
C LEU A 206 -2.82 -14.81 13.55
N ARG A 207 -1.48 -14.78 13.41
CA ARG A 207 -0.60 -15.03 14.55
C ARG A 207 -0.67 -13.91 15.60
N ALA A 208 -0.45 -14.29 16.86
CA ALA A 208 -0.32 -13.37 18.00
C ALA A 208 1.05 -12.66 18.01
N GLU A 209 2.06 -13.25 17.37
CA GLU A 209 3.41 -12.69 17.27
C GLU A 209 3.79 -12.43 15.80
N PRO A 210 4.61 -11.41 15.53
CA PRO A 210 5.11 -11.15 14.19
C PRO A 210 5.88 -12.33 13.61
N THR A 211 5.65 -12.62 12.33
CA THR A 211 6.42 -13.63 11.59
C THR A 211 7.62 -12.98 10.88
N PRO A 212 8.62 -13.77 10.40
CA PRO A 212 9.77 -13.20 9.70
C PRO A 212 9.41 -12.30 8.51
N LEU A 213 8.33 -12.64 7.79
CA LEU A 213 7.79 -11.89 6.66
C LEU A 213 6.45 -11.19 6.99
N TYR A 214 6.20 -10.97 8.28
CA TYR A 214 5.06 -10.22 8.80
C TYR A 214 3.70 -10.80 8.40
N LYS A 215 3.04 -10.20 7.40
CA LYS A 215 1.74 -10.60 6.83
C LYS A 215 1.87 -11.41 5.54
N PHE A 216 3.11 -11.71 5.12
CA PHE A 216 3.41 -12.32 3.83
C PHE A 216 4.08 -13.69 3.94
N GLN A 217 4.14 -14.39 2.82
CA GLN A 217 4.92 -15.60 2.61
C GLN A 217 5.53 -15.58 1.21
N TRP A 218 6.74 -16.12 1.09
CA TRP A 218 7.46 -16.22 -0.19
C TRP A 218 7.08 -17.51 -0.94
N HIS A 219 6.58 -17.38 -2.16
CA HIS A 219 6.14 -18.49 -3.01
C HIS A 219 6.78 -18.43 -4.42
N PRO A 220 8.09 -18.67 -4.55
CA PRO A 220 8.77 -18.56 -5.85
C PRO A 220 8.25 -19.57 -6.88
N GLN A 221 7.72 -20.71 -6.44
CA GLN A 221 7.11 -21.72 -7.31
C GLN A 221 5.81 -21.23 -7.96
N SER A 222 5.19 -20.18 -7.41
CA SER A 222 4.02 -19.54 -8.01
C SER A 222 4.37 -18.59 -9.16
N LYS A 223 5.67 -18.46 -9.49
CA LYS A 223 6.19 -17.58 -10.55
C LYS A 223 5.84 -16.12 -10.31
N ALA A 224 6.15 -15.26 -11.29
CA ALA A 224 5.81 -13.85 -11.29
C ALA A 224 5.18 -13.47 -12.63
N PHE A 225 4.21 -12.57 -12.61
CA PHE A 225 3.50 -12.15 -13.83
C PHE A 225 3.30 -10.64 -13.86
N LEU A 226 3.22 -10.10 -15.08
CA LEU A 226 2.65 -8.78 -15.35
C LEU A 226 1.37 -8.97 -16.17
N HIS A 227 0.24 -8.56 -15.61
CA HIS A 227 -1.06 -8.63 -16.29
C HIS A 227 -1.41 -7.28 -16.88
N VAL A 228 -1.68 -7.25 -18.18
CA VAL A 228 -2.06 -6.03 -18.88
C VAL A 228 -3.56 -6.00 -19.04
N MET A 229 -4.23 -5.01 -18.44
CA MET A 229 -5.67 -4.81 -18.54
C MET A 229 -5.98 -3.55 -19.34
N CYS A 230 -6.87 -3.66 -20.32
CA CYS A 230 -7.40 -2.50 -21.04
C CYS A 230 -8.32 -1.67 -20.12
N LYS A 231 -8.00 -0.39 -19.90
CA LYS A 231 -8.77 0.54 -19.05
C LYS A 231 -10.21 0.69 -19.52
N ALA A 232 -10.42 0.75 -20.84
CA ALA A 232 -11.74 1.00 -21.43
C ALA A 232 -12.68 -0.20 -21.29
N SER A 233 -12.16 -1.42 -21.52
CA SER A 233 -12.99 -2.64 -21.55
C SER A 233 -12.96 -3.45 -20.26
N GLY A 234 -11.98 -3.22 -19.39
CA GLY A 234 -11.75 -4.02 -18.18
C GLY A 234 -11.21 -5.42 -18.44
N LYS A 235 -10.91 -5.77 -19.69
CA LYS A 235 -10.41 -7.09 -20.07
C LYS A 235 -8.89 -7.16 -19.91
N VAL A 236 -8.41 -8.26 -19.35
CA VAL A 236 -6.98 -8.63 -19.39
C VAL A 236 -6.66 -9.02 -20.83
N VAL A 237 -5.83 -8.23 -21.50
CA VAL A 237 -5.45 -8.45 -22.91
C VAL A 237 -4.29 -9.44 -23.02
N THR A 238 -3.39 -9.44 -22.05
CA THR A 238 -2.30 -10.41 -21.95
C THR A 238 -1.82 -10.56 -20.51
N SER A 239 -1.14 -11.67 -20.24
CA SER A 239 -0.44 -11.92 -18.98
C SER A 239 0.90 -12.54 -19.32
N VAL A 240 1.96 -11.86 -18.91
CA VAL A 240 3.33 -12.23 -19.28
C VAL A 240 4.01 -12.78 -18.04
N GLU A 241 4.52 -14.01 -18.13
CA GLU A 241 5.42 -14.56 -17.12
C GLU A 241 6.76 -13.82 -17.19
N VAL A 242 7.23 -13.31 -16.05
CA VAL A 242 8.48 -12.57 -15.92
C VAL A 242 9.39 -13.25 -14.92
N PRO A 243 10.72 -12.97 -14.91
CA PRO A 243 11.59 -13.39 -13.82
C PRO A 243 11.02 -12.98 -12.47
N LEU A 244 11.32 -13.75 -11.42
CA LEU A 244 10.91 -13.37 -10.07
C LEU A 244 11.45 -11.98 -9.76
N PHE A 245 10.63 -11.18 -9.08
CA PHE A 245 10.98 -9.83 -8.68
C PHE A 245 10.21 -9.46 -7.41
N VAL A 246 10.78 -8.54 -6.65
CA VAL A 246 10.08 -7.78 -5.61
C VAL A 246 10.30 -6.31 -5.92
N THR A 247 9.23 -5.53 -5.97
CA THR A 247 9.30 -4.08 -6.14
C THR A 247 8.29 -3.41 -5.22
N PHE A 248 8.68 -2.28 -4.64
CA PHE A 248 7.72 -1.39 -3.99
C PHE A 248 7.19 -0.35 -4.98
N HIS A 249 8.07 0.16 -5.84
CA HIS A 249 7.80 1.34 -6.64
C HIS A 249 8.04 1.06 -8.13
N PHE A 250 6.98 1.19 -8.90
CA PHE A 250 7.09 1.47 -10.33
C PHE A 250 7.48 2.93 -10.53
N ILE A 251 8.34 3.18 -11.51
CA ILE A 251 8.83 4.51 -11.88
C ILE A 251 7.84 5.16 -12.84
N ASN A 252 7.59 4.51 -13.99
CA ASN A 252 6.64 4.96 -14.99
C ASN A 252 6.21 3.79 -15.89
N ALA A 253 5.16 3.99 -16.67
CA ALA A 253 4.89 3.16 -17.84
C ALA A 253 4.36 3.98 -19.01
N TYR A 254 4.66 3.55 -20.23
CA TYR A 254 4.17 4.17 -21.45
C TYR A 254 3.97 3.12 -22.55
N GLU A 255 3.25 3.54 -23.60
CA GLU A 255 2.99 2.73 -24.78
C GLU A 255 3.92 3.17 -25.90
N GLU A 256 4.50 2.20 -26.60
CA GLU A 256 5.19 2.44 -27.86
C GLU A 256 4.22 2.13 -29.00
N GLU A 257 4.17 3.02 -29.99
CA GLU A 257 3.27 2.95 -31.13
C GLU A 257 4.08 2.80 -32.44
N ASP A 258 3.52 2.10 -33.41
CA ASP A 258 4.04 2.10 -34.79
C ASP A 258 3.61 3.36 -35.56
N GLU A 259 4.03 3.47 -36.83
CA GLU A 259 3.70 4.60 -37.71
C GLU A 259 2.19 4.77 -37.95
N ASP A 260 1.39 3.70 -37.75
CA ASP A 260 -0.07 3.70 -37.89
C ASP A 260 -0.79 4.05 -36.57
N GLY A 261 -0.05 4.35 -35.49
CA GLY A 261 -0.59 4.65 -34.16
C GLY A 261 -1.09 3.41 -33.40
N ARG A 262 -0.62 2.21 -33.76
CA ARG A 262 -0.98 0.97 -33.05
C ARG A 262 0.03 0.69 -31.97
N VAL A 263 -0.46 0.40 -30.77
CA VAL A 263 0.39 0.01 -29.63
C VAL A 263 1.11 -1.30 -29.94
N THR A 264 2.44 -1.25 -30.03
CA THR A 264 3.31 -2.41 -30.29
C THR A 264 3.89 -2.97 -29.01
N SER A 265 4.11 -2.13 -27.99
CA SER A 265 4.74 -2.51 -26.73
C SER A 265 4.28 -1.63 -25.58
N ILE A 266 4.35 -2.18 -24.37
CA ILE A 266 4.13 -1.45 -23.11
C ILE A 266 5.44 -1.53 -22.35
N ILE A 267 6.02 -0.37 -22.07
CA ILE A 267 7.22 -0.24 -21.26
C ILE A 267 6.80 0.09 -19.84
N ALA A 268 7.30 -0.67 -18.86
CA ALA A 268 7.01 -0.47 -17.45
C ALA A 268 8.31 -0.55 -16.65
N ASP A 269 8.73 0.59 -16.12
CA ASP A 269 9.98 0.74 -15.37
C ASP A 269 9.68 0.62 -13.88
N CYS A 270 10.53 -0.07 -13.13
CA CYS A 270 10.38 -0.23 -11.68
C CYS A 270 11.74 -0.34 -10.97
N CYS A 271 11.74 -0.03 -9.68
CA CYS A 271 12.88 -0.29 -8.80
C CYS A 271 12.79 -1.72 -8.27
N GLU A 272 13.60 -2.64 -8.80
CA GLU A 272 13.56 -4.05 -8.47
C GLU A 272 14.52 -4.38 -7.32
N HIS A 273 14.11 -5.30 -6.44
CA HIS A 273 14.84 -5.71 -5.24
C HIS A 273 15.14 -7.22 -5.26
N HIS A 274 16.24 -7.57 -5.95
CA HIS A 274 16.93 -8.87 -5.93
C HIS A 274 16.06 -10.15 -5.94
N ALA A 275 14.87 -10.11 -6.53
CA ALA A 275 13.98 -11.25 -6.68
C ALA A 275 13.75 -12.08 -5.39
N ASP A 276 13.89 -11.46 -4.21
CA ASP A 276 13.79 -12.10 -2.90
C ASP A 276 13.19 -11.16 -1.84
N THR A 277 13.10 -11.63 -0.60
CA THR A 277 12.44 -10.91 0.50
C THR A 277 13.39 -10.19 1.44
N SER A 278 14.69 -10.17 1.14
CA SER A 278 15.73 -9.61 2.00
C SER A 278 15.53 -8.12 2.30
N ILE A 279 14.96 -7.38 1.34
CA ILE A 279 14.63 -5.95 1.49
C ILE A 279 13.73 -5.68 2.71
N LEU A 280 12.83 -6.60 3.07
CA LEU A 280 11.97 -6.46 4.26
C LEU A 280 12.76 -6.59 5.57
N ASP A 281 13.83 -7.38 5.61
CA ASP A 281 14.70 -7.43 6.79
C ASP A 281 15.60 -6.19 6.83
N GLN A 282 16.15 -5.76 5.69
CA GLN A 282 17.02 -4.58 5.60
C GLN A 282 16.34 -3.31 6.12
N LEU A 283 15.04 -3.15 5.86
CA LEU A 283 14.24 -2.00 6.32
C LEU A 283 13.81 -2.07 7.81
N ARG A 284 14.29 -3.05 8.57
CA ARG A 284 14.12 -3.07 10.02
C ARG A 284 14.91 -1.94 10.67
N LEU A 285 14.32 -1.27 11.65
CA LEU A 285 14.93 -0.13 12.34
C LEU A 285 16.25 -0.48 13.04
N LYS A 286 16.42 -1.72 13.51
CA LYS A 286 17.71 -2.20 14.06
C LYS A 286 18.84 -2.15 13.04
N ASN A 287 18.53 -2.43 11.76
CA ASN A 287 19.50 -2.45 10.66
C ASN A 287 19.74 -1.02 10.17
N LEU A 288 18.68 -0.23 9.99
CA LEU A 288 18.76 1.17 9.55
C LEU A 288 19.47 2.10 10.57
N ARG A 289 19.40 1.79 11.87
CA ARG A 289 20.11 2.56 12.91
C ARG A 289 21.57 2.13 13.08
N PHE A 290 21.99 1.07 12.41
CA PHE A 290 23.35 0.55 12.50
C PHE A 290 24.14 0.95 11.25
N PHE A 291 24.94 2.01 11.36
CA PHE A 291 25.80 2.47 10.26
C PHE A 291 27.02 1.55 10.12
N LYS A 292 27.19 0.93 8.94
CA LYS A 292 28.31 0.04 8.62
C LYS A 292 29.46 0.71 7.87
N GLY A 293 29.43 2.02 7.68
CA GLY A 293 30.44 2.76 6.89
C GLY A 293 29.99 3.09 5.47
N GLU A 294 28.97 2.40 4.95
CA GLU A 294 28.36 2.66 3.63
C GLU A 294 26.84 2.45 3.72
N ASP A 295 26.08 3.34 3.06
CA ASP A 295 24.63 3.21 2.90
C ASP A 295 24.32 2.50 1.57
N VAL A 296 24.49 1.17 1.56
CA VAL A 296 24.20 0.34 0.38
C VAL A 296 22.92 -0.45 0.65
N LEU A 297 21.91 -0.29 -0.21
CA LEU A 297 20.86 -1.28 -0.41
C LEU A 297 21.42 -2.30 -1.42
N PRO A 298 21.79 -3.52 -1.00
CA PRO A 298 22.34 -4.52 -1.91
C PRO A 298 21.37 -4.79 -3.05
N ASP A 299 21.89 -4.79 -4.28
CA ASP A 299 21.24 -5.35 -5.45
C ASP A 299 19.84 -4.79 -5.80
N ALA A 300 19.63 -3.49 -5.54
CA ALA A 300 18.53 -2.73 -6.12
C ALA A 300 18.90 -2.26 -7.53
N ARG A 301 18.02 -2.46 -8.52
CA ARG A 301 18.22 -2.02 -9.92
C ARG A 301 16.99 -1.33 -10.50
#